data_AF-U6L7R5-F1
#
_entry.id   AF-U6L7R5-F1
#
_cell.length_a   1.000
_cell.length_b   1.000
_cell.length_c   1.000
_cell.angle_alpha   90.00
_cell.angle_beta   90.00
_cell.angle_gamma   90.00
#
_symmetry.space_group_name_H-M   'P 1'
#
loop_
_entity.id
_entity.type
_entity.pdbx_description
1 polymer ?
#
loop_
_entity_poly.entity_id
_entity_poly.type
_entity_poly.pdbx_seq_one_letter_code
_entity_poly.pdbx_strand_id
1 'polypeptide(L)'
;MALSAAAEKIHTLLAEEEEALLRQTSDDAAAAAAATPQAAATSPAATAAAEDAIAEAEAAATAAAAAADANTAAATAAGSRTAAAWACPSAAAFLSCCNLRLDAAVAAAAANENDGDLSFVVGNSSADLDSTVSAIGYAFCLETCRLLQQLEQQQQQQQQQQQQQQNELPVFLPFVDCQPGALGNKLQVDWWVSSCLGAAAAAQLLFLPDKKPQQLLLQQQQQQQLGKGLTSIKFCLVDHNDLEGDKQQ
;
A
#
# COMPACT_ATOMS: atom_id res chain seq x y z
N MET A 1 -15.46 8.93 30.32
CA MET A 1 -14.39 8.17 30.99
C MET A 1 -13.87 7.00 30.14
N ALA A 2 -14.70 6.24 29.41
CA ALA A 2 -14.22 5.12 28.57
C ALA A 2 -13.27 5.53 27.42
N LEU A 3 -13.50 6.68 26.79
CA LEU A 3 -12.65 7.20 25.70
C LEU A 3 -11.22 7.56 26.15
N SER A 4 -11.06 8.04 27.39
CA SER A 4 -9.74 8.38 27.95
C SER A 4 -8.91 7.13 28.20
N ALA A 5 -9.54 6.06 28.71
CA ALA A 5 -8.87 4.79 28.95
C ALA A 5 -8.49 4.07 27.64
N ALA A 6 -9.30 4.23 26.58
CA ALA A 6 -8.98 3.72 25.25
C ALA A 6 -7.78 4.46 24.63
N ALA A 7 -7.74 5.79 24.76
CA ALA A 7 -6.63 6.61 24.26
C ALA A 7 -5.30 6.30 24.98
N GLU A 8 -5.31 6.13 26.31
CA GLU A 8 -4.11 5.72 27.06
C GLU A 8 -3.63 4.33 26.64
N LYS A 9 -4.55 3.38 26.43
CA LYS A 9 -4.18 2.01 26.03
C LYS A 9 -3.58 1.96 24.62
N ILE A 10 -4.05 2.81 23.70
CA ILE A 10 -3.47 2.94 22.35
C ILE A 10 -2.06 3.52 22.42
N HIS A 11 -1.85 4.55 23.26
CA HIS A 11 -0.52 5.13 23.44
C HIS A 11 0.50 4.13 23.98
N THR A 12 0.12 3.27 24.92
CA THR A 12 1.02 2.25 25.46
C THR A 12 1.39 1.20 24.41
N LEU A 13 0.42 0.75 23.61
CA LEU A 13 0.68 -0.25 22.56
C LEU A 13 1.60 0.29 21.46
N LEU A 14 1.45 1.57 21.08
CA LEU A 14 2.33 2.20 20.10
C LEU A 14 3.77 2.34 20.59
N ALA A 15 3.98 2.60 21.88
CA ALA A 15 5.32 2.70 22.46
C ALA A 15 6.04 1.33 22.50
N GLU A 16 5.31 0.25 22.78
CA GLU A 16 5.86 -1.11 22.79
C GLU A 16 6.23 -1.60 21.38
N GLU A 17 5.47 -1.20 20.36
CA GLU A 17 5.72 -1.57 18.96
C GLU A 17 6.97 -0.85 18.39
N GLU A 18 7.19 0.41 18.77
CA GLU A 18 8.40 1.16 18.37
C GLU A 18 9.68 0.53 18.94
N GLU A 19 9.66 0.06 20.20
CA GLU A 19 10.79 -0.64 20.82
C GLU A 19 11.07 -2.00 20.15
N ALA A 20 10.02 -2.72 19.74
CA ALA A 20 10.17 -4.00 19.03
C ALA A 20 10.80 -3.81 17.64
N LEU A 21 10.40 -2.75 16.91
CA LEU A 21 10.91 -2.46 15.58
C LEU A 21 12.39 -2.05 15.59
N LEU A 22 12.80 -1.29 16.62
CA LEU A 22 14.21 -0.95 16.84
C LEU A 22 15.07 -2.19 17.13
N ARG A 23 14.54 -3.20 17.84
CA ARG A 23 15.28 -4.46 18.07
C ARG A 23 15.43 -5.30 16.80
N GLN A 24 14.40 -5.36 15.96
CA GLN A 24 14.42 -6.17 14.73
C GLN A 24 15.45 -5.67 13.71
N THR A 25 15.61 -4.34 13.57
CA THR A 25 16.63 -3.77 12.67
C THR A 25 18.07 -3.98 13.12
N SER A 26 18.30 -4.29 14.41
CA SER A 26 19.64 -4.60 14.94
C SER A 26 20.10 -6.02 14.58
N ASP A 27 19.19 -6.96 14.42
CA ASP A 27 19.52 -8.37 14.18
C ASP A 27 19.79 -8.66 12.69
N ASP A 28 19.11 -7.96 11.78
CA ASP A 28 19.32 -8.11 10.33
C ASP A 28 20.69 -7.57 9.87
N ALA A 29 21.29 -6.63 10.61
CA ALA A 29 22.65 -6.14 10.35
C ALA A 29 23.74 -7.19 10.69
N ALA A 30 23.44 -8.17 11.55
CA ALA A 30 24.40 -9.19 11.96
C ALA A 30 24.40 -10.44 11.05
N ALA A 31 23.31 -10.70 10.33
CA ALA A 31 23.15 -11.90 9.50
C ALA A 31 23.81 -11.80 8.10
N ALA A 32 24.21 -10.60 7.65
CA ALA A 32 24.76 -10.39 6.30
C ALA A 32 26.27 -10.68 6.14
N ALA A 33 26.97 -11.19 7.17
CA ALA A 33 28.44 -11.32 7.17
C ALA A 33 28.99 -12.75 6.97
N ALA A 34 28.18 -13.78 6.75
CA ALA A 34 28.70 -15.15 6.68
C ALA A 34 27.98 -16.06 5.66
N ALA A 35 28.37 -15.98 4.38
CA ALA A 35 28.16 -17.08 3.44
C ALA A 35 29.09 -16.97 2.22
N THR A 36 30.25 -17.64 2.28
CA THR A 36 31.09 -17.91 1.10
C THR A 36 31.11 -19.42 0.86
N PRO A 37 30.56 -19.94 -0.26
CA PRO A 37 30.72 -21.36 -0.59
C PRO A 37 32.00 -21.60 -1.39
N GLN A 38 32.71 -22.65 -0.98
CA GLN A 38 33.95 -23.18 -1.54
C GLN A 38 33.63 -24.22 -2.65
N ALA A 39 34.22 -24.04 -3.83
CA ALA A 39 34.07 -24.95 -4.96
C ALA A 39 34.99 -26.19 -4.81
N ALA A 40 34.46 -27.38 -5.06
CA ALA A 40 35.22 -28.61 -5.23
C ALA A 40 34.82 -29.28 -6.55
N ALA A 41 35.84 -29.74 -7.29
CA ALA A 41 35.74 -30.38 -8.58
C ALA A 41 35.72 -31.91 -8.45
N THR A 42 34.91 -32.59 -9.26
CA THR A 42 35.10 -34.01 -9.62
C THR A 42 34.60 -34.30 -11.05
N SER A 43 35.37 -35.10 -11.76
CA SER A 43 35.13 -35.56 -13.14
C SER A 43 34.17 -36.77 -13.22
N PRO A 44 33.61 -37.07 -14.41
CA PRO A 44 32.49 -38.02 -14.56
C PRO A 44 32.91 -39.37 -15.18
N ALA A 45 32.14 -40.43 -14.88
CA ALA A 45 32.01 -41.60 -15.76
C ALA A 45 30.73 -42.41 -15.49
N ALA A 46 29.91 -42.52 -16.54
CA ALA A 46 28.97 -43.59 -16.90
C ALA A 46 27.75 -43.87 -16.00
N THR A 47 26.54 -43.54 -16.47
CA THR A 47 25.56 -44.49 -17.05
C THR A 47 24.32 -43.76 -17.58
N ALA A 48 24.30 -43.47 -18.88
CA ALA A 48 23.16 -42.89 -19.59
C ALA A 48 22.15 -44.00 -19.97
N ALA A 49 20.91 -43.92 -19.46
CA ALA A 49 19.67 -44.39 -20.10
C ALA A 49 18.44 -44.49 -19.15
N ALA A 50 18.56 -44.21 -17.85
CA ALA A 50 17.43 -44.24 -16.91
C ALA A 50 17.17 -42.90 -16.19
N GLU A 51 17.93 -41.85 -16.53
CA GLU A 51 17.91 -40.56 -15.82
C GLU A 51 16.91 -39.54 -16.39
N ASP A 52 16.48 -39.69 -17.65
CA ASP A 52 15.58 -38.70 -18.29
C ASP A 52 14.15 -38.72 -17.71
N ALA A 53 13.64 -39.90 -17.33
CA ALA A 53 12.27 -39.99 -16.79
C ALA A 53 12.17 -39.58 -15.31
N ILE A 54 13.27 -39.64 -14.56
CA ILE A 54 13.31 -39.27 -13.14
C ILE A 54 13.56 -37.76 -13.02
N ALA A 55 14.40 -37.18 -13.88
CA ALA A 55 14.68 -35.74 -13.90
C ALA A 55 13.43 -34.90 -14.26
N GLU A 56 12.59 -35.38 -15.18
CA GLU A 56 11.37 -34.65 -15.58
C GLU A 56 10.28 -34.70 -14.49
N ALA A 57 10.18 -35.83 -13.76
CA ALA A 57 9.26 -35.98 -12.63
C ALA A 57 9.69 -35.14 -11.41
N GLU A 58 10.99 -35.05 -11.12
CA GLU A 58 11.52 -34.20 -10.05
C GLU A 58 11.40 -32.70 -10.39
N ALA A 59 11.62 -32.30 -11.65
CA ALA A 59 11.42 -30.93 -12.10
C ALA A 59 9.94 -30.49 -11.99
N ALA A 60 9.01 -31.36 -12.36
CA ALA A 60 7.57 -31.09 -12.22
C ALA A 60 7.12 -31.04 -10.74
N ALA A 61 7.64 -31.91 -9.87
CA ALA A 61 7.34 -31.89 -8.44
C ALA A 61 7.89 -30.64 -7.75
N THR A 62 9.08 -30.17 -8.15
CA THR A 62 9.70 -28.96 -7.62
C THR A 62 8.95 -27.70 -8.07
N ALA A 63 8.46 -27.67 -9.31
CA ALA A 63 7.62 -26.58 -9.81
C ALA A 63 6.24 -26.52 -9.12
N ALA A 64 5.64 -27.68 -8.82
CA ALA A 64 4.37 -27.75 -8.10
C ALA A 64 4.49 -27.32 -6.63
N ALA A 65 5.60 -27.70 -5.97
CA ALA A 65 5.90 -27.24 -4.61
C ALA A 65 6.14 -25.73 -4.56
N ALA A 66 6.90 -25.17 -5.52
CA ALA A 66 7.12 -23.72 -5.62
C ALA A 66 5.82 -22.93 -5.88
N ALA A 67 4.90 -23.47 -6.68
CA ALA A 67 3.60 -22.84 -6.92
C ALA A 67 2.67 -22.90 -5.69
N ALA A 68 2.73 -23.99 -4.91
CA ALA A 68 1.98 -24.12 -3.66
C ALA A 68 2.53 -23.19 -2.55
N ASP A 69 3.86 -23.03 -2.48
CA ASP A 69 4.50 -22.07 -1.58
C ASP A 69 4.22 -20.61 -2.00
N ALA A 70 4.17 -20.31 -3.29
CA ALA A 70 3.80 -18.98 -3.78
C ALA A 70 2.34 -18.63 -3.45
N ASN A 71 1.40 -19.56 -3.60
CA ASN A 71 0.00 -19.35 -3.21
C ASN A 71 -0.19 -19.26 -1.70
N THR A 72 0.59 -20.01 -0.92
CA THR A 72 0.57 -19.93 0.55
C THR A 72 1.20 -18.61 1.02
N ALA A 73 2.28 -18.14 0.39
CA ALA A 73 2.88 -16.84 0.67
C ALA A 73 1.96 -15.68 0.28
N ALA A 74 1.23 -15.76 -0.84
CA ALA A 74 0.26 -14.76 -1.25
C ALA A 74 -0.95 -14.68 -0.30
N ALA A 75 -1.48 -15.84 0.14
CA ALA A 75 -2.58 -15.89 1.11
C ALA A 75 -2.14 -15.44 2.51
N THR A 76 -0.91 -15.75 2.92
CA THR A 76 -0.35 -15.30 4.20
C THR A 76 0.01 -13.81 4.16
N ALA A 77 0.45 -13.28 3.01
CA ALA A 77 0.64 -11.84 2.81
C ALA A 77 -0.70 -11.09 2.84
N ALA A 78 -1.76 -11.64 2.23
CA ALA A 78 -3.10 -11.02 2.28
C ALA A 78 -3.71 -11.04 3.70
N GLY A 79 -3.54 -12.13 4.45
CA GLY A 79 -4.01 -12.26 5.85
C GLY A 79 -3.14 -11.55 6.89
N SER A 80 -1.84 -11.35 6.62
CA SER A 80 -0.93 -10.59 7.47
C SER A 80 -1.02 -9.08 7.20
N ARG A 81 -1.34 -8.67 5.97
CA ARG A 81 -1.58 -7.26 5.61
C ARG A 81 -2.81 -6.67 6.31
N THR A 82 -3.83 -7.47 6.61
CA THR A 82 -5.03 -6.99 7.33
C THR A 82 -4.79 -6.77 8.83
N ALA A 83 -3.85 -7.49 9.45
CA ALA A 83 -3.45 -7.24 10.84
C ALA A 83 -2.40 -6.11 10.97
N ALA A 84 -1.51 -5.95 9.99
CA ALA A 84 -0.54 -4.84 9.93
C ALA A 84 -1.14 -3.50 9.44
N ALA A 85 -2.39 -3.50 8.93
CA ALA A 85 -3.06 -2.30 8.43
C ALA A 85 -3.41 -1.26 9.52
N TRP A 86 -3.24 -1.59 10.79
CA TRP A 86 -3.44 -0.68 11.92
C TRP A 86 -2.31 0.34 12.13
N ALA A 87 -1.14 0.13 11.51
CA ALA A 87 0.11 0.71 11.98
C ALA A 87 0.64 1.87 11.10
N CYS A 88 -0.22 2.79 10.67
CA CYS A 88 0.26 4.10 10.21
C CYS A 88 -0.06 5.14 11.33
N PRO A 89 0.63 5.11 12.50
CA PRO A 89 0.30 5.95 13.67
C PRO A 89 0.52 7.45 13.45
N SER A 90 1.14 7.80 12.32
CA SER A 90 1.42 9.17 11.93
C SER A 90 1.08 9.37 10.45
N ALA A 91 0.83 10.64 10.09
CA ALA A 91 0.64 11.03 8.70
C ALA A 91 1.86 10.66 7.82
N ALA A 92 3.07 10.71 8.38
CA ALA A 92 4.30 10.31 7.70
C ALA A 92 4.31 8.81 7.32
N ALA A 93 3.99 7.93 8.27
CA ALA A 93 3.86 6.50 8.00
C ALA A 93 2.74 6.24 6.98
N PHE A 94 1.62 6.95 7.10
CA PHE A 94 0.49 6.84 6.19
C PHE A 94 0.87 7.17 4.74
N LEU A 95 1.68 8.20 4.48
CA LEU A 95 2.15 8.52 3.13
C LEU A 95 3.03 7.41 2.52
N SER A 96 3.88 6.79 3.34
CA SER A 96 4.63 5.59 2.91
C SER A 96 3.68 4.43 2.57
N CYS A 97 2.66 4.21 3.42
CA CYS A 97 1.60 3.24 3.18
C CYS A 97 0.88 3.52 1.83
N CYS A 98 0.61 4.79 1.52
CA CYS A 98 -0.07 5.21 0.28
C CYS A 98 0.72 4.89 -1.00
N ASN A 99 2.05 5.08 -1.00
CA ASN A 99 2.88 4.73 -2.17
C ASN A 99 2.82 3.24 -2.49
N LEU A 100 2.94 2.39 -1.46
CA LEU A 100 2.87 0.94 -1.62
C LEU A 100 1.51 0.49 -2.17
N ARG A 101 0.42 1.12 -1.72
CA ARG A 101 -0.93 0.83 -2.21
C ARG A 101 -1.12 1.31 -3.65
N LEU A 102 -0.58 2.47 -4.01
CA LEU A 102 -0.61 2.95 -5.38
C LEU A 102 0.15 1.98 -6.32
N ASP A 103 1.31 1.48 -5.88
CA ASP A 103 2.08 0.52 -6.66
C ASP A 103 1.37 -0.83 -6.81
N ALA A 104 0.75 -1.33 -5.75
CA ALA A 104 -0.08 -2.53 -5.79
C ALA A 104 -1.26 -2.37 -6.77
N ALA A 105 -1.96 -1.24 -6.70
CA ALA A 105 -3.06 -0.93 -7.59
C ALA A 105 -2.62 -0.87 -9.06
N VAL A 106 -1.50 -0.22 -9.37
CA VAL A 106 -0.94 -0.17 -10.73
C VAL A 106 -0.64 -1.57 -11.23
N ALA A 107 -0.02 -2.42 -10.39
CA ALA A 107 0.32 -3.78 -10.75
C ALA A 107 -0.93 -4.65 -10.99
N ALA A 108 -1.93 -4.58 -10.10
CA ALA A 108 -3.18 -5.31 -10.23
C ALA A 108 -3.98 -4.88 -11.46
N ALA A 109 -4.05 -3.57 -11.72
CA ALA A 109 -4.71 -3.05 -12.90
C ALA A 109 -4.02 -3.55 -14.19
N ALA A 110 -2.68 -3.64 -14.21
CA ALA A 110 -1.92 -4.25 -15.30
C ALA A 110 -2.21 -5.75 -15.48
N ALA A 111 -2.45 -6.48 -14.40
CA ALA A 111 -2.87 -7.88 -14.41
C ALA A 111 -4.37 -8.08 -14.76
N ASN A 112 -5.16 -7.00 -14.86
CA ASN A 112 -6.63 -7.04 -14.90
C ASN A 112 -7.24 -7.74 -13.68
N GLU A 113 -6.59 -7.60 -12.53
CA GLU A 113 -7.09 -8.05 -11.24
C GLU A 113 -7.79 -6.89 -10.52
N ASN A 114 -8.76 -7.22 -9.66
CA ASN A 114 -9.44 -6.24 -8.83
C ASN A 114 -8.69 -6.10 -7.51
N ASP A 115 -8.09 -4.94 -7.26
CA ASP A 115 -7.38 -4.63 -5.99
C ASP A 115 -8.26 -3.84 -5.00
N GLY A 116 -9.58 -3.86 -5.22
CA GLY A 116 -10.55 -3.08 -4.46
C GLY A 116 -10.78 -1.69 -5.04
N ASP A 117 -11.64 -0.90 -4.39
CA ASP A 117 -11.94 0.47 -4.79
C ASP A 117 -10.87 1.46 -4.29
N LEU A 118 -10.53 2.46 -5.11
CA LEU A 118 -9.61 3.54 -4.77
C LEU A 118 -10.33 4.89 -4.78
N SER A 119 -9.94 5.78 -3.88
CA SER A 119 -10.41 7.16 -3.83
C SER A 119 -9.22 8.11 -3.81
N PHE A 120 -9.10 8.95 -4.83
CA PHE A 120 -8.08 9.98 -4.94
C PHE A 120 -8.59 11.23 -4.24
N VAL A 121 -7.91 11.63 -3.17
CA VAL A 121 -8.21 12.88 -2.45
C VAL A 121 -7.30 13.96 -3.01
N VAL A 122 -7.88 14.95 -3.69
CA VAL A 122 -7.12 15.93 -4.48
C VAL A 122 -7.49 17.34 -4.05
N GLY A 123 -6.47 18.17 -3.83
CA GLY A 123 -6.60 19.62 -3.68
C GLY A 123 -6.80 20.34 -5.02
N ASN A 124 -6.86 21.67 -5.00
CA ASN A 124 -6.83 22.46 -6.24
C ASN A 124 -5.44 22.45 -6.91
N SER A 125 -5.36 22.87 -8.18
CA SER A 125 -4.10 22.93 -8.95
C SER A 125 -3.12 23.99 -8.45
N SER A 126 -3.61 24.92 -7.62
CA SER A 126 -2.75 25.89 -6.97
C SER A 126 -1.77 25.20 -6.04
N ALA A 127 -2.10 24.02 -5.49
CA ALA A 127 -1.26 23.23 -4.60
C ALA A 127 -0.58 24.07 -3.51
N ASP A 128 -1.30 25.05 -2.98
CA ASP A 128 -0.89 25.82 -1.82
C ASP A 128 -0.96 24.99 -0.52
N LEU A 129 -0.69 25.64 0.61
CA LEU A 129 -0.65 24.95 1.90
C LEU A 129 -2.03 24.37 2.26
N ASP A 130 -3.10 25.13 2.03
CA ASP A 130 -4.44 24.75 2.44
C ASP A 130 -4.92 23.52 1.65
N SER A 131 -4.73 23.52 0.32
CA SER A 131 -5.05 22.38 -0.53
C SER A 131 -4.22 21.12 -0.23
N THR A 132 -2.91 21.28 -0.03
CA THR A 132 -1.99 20.16 0.28
C THR A 132 -2.30 19.53 1.64
N VAL A 133 -2.42 20.36 2.69
CA VAL A 133 -2.72 19.89 4.05
C VAL A 133 -4.12 19.30 4.11
N SER A 134 -5.09 19.90 3.45
CA SER A 134 -6.46 19.37 3.39
C SER A 134 -6.49 17.99 2.72
N ALA A 135 -5.77 17.77 1.62
CA ALA A 135 -5.75 16.47 0.94
C ALA A 135 -5.16 15.38 1.84
N ILE A 136 -4.00 15.64 2.45
CA ILE A 136 -3.33 14.71 3.36
C ILE A 136 -4.19 14.44 4.59
N GLY A 137 -4.66 15.50 5.26
CA GLY A 137 -5.44 15.40 6.48
C GLY A 137 -6.78 14.69 6.28
N TYR A 138 -7.46 14.97 5.17
CA TYR A 138 -8.73 14.33 4.83
C TYR A 138 -8.54 12.84 4.51
N ALA A 139 -7.55 12.48 3.69
CA ALA A 139 -7.24 11.09 3.38
C ALA A 139 -6.84 10.30 4.64
N PHE A 140 -5.99 10.87 5.49
CA PHE A 140 -5.56 10.25 6.75
C PHE A 140 -6.73 10.03 7.72
N CYS A 141 -7.62 11.03 7.84
CA CYS A 141 -8.82 10.94 8.68
C CYS A 141 -9.77 9.85 8.18
N LEU A 142 -10.04 9.80 6.88
CA LEU A 142 -10.90 8.77 6.29
C LEU A 142 -10.31 7.37 6.40
N GLU A 143 -9.00 7.22 6.24
CA GLU A 143 -8.32 5.94 6.47
C GLU A 143 -8.47 5.50 7.93
N THR A 144 -8.34 6.43 8.89
CA THR A 144 -8.55 6.14 10.31
C THR A 144 -9.99 5.67 10.57
N CYS A 145 -10.98 6.39 10.02
CA CYS A 145 -12.38 5.98 10.11
C CYS A 145 -12.64 4.60 9.48
N ARG A 146 -12.02 4.33 8.32
CA ARG A 146 -12.10 3.04 7.62
C ARG A 146 -11.62 1.90 8.51
N LEU A 147 -10.47 2.07 9.17
CA LEU A 147 -9.89 1.08 10.07
C LEU A 147 -10.73 0.87 11.33
N LEU A 148 -11.25 1.95 11.92
CA LEU A 148 -12.15 1.86 13.08
C LEU A 148 -13.42 1.09 12.73
N GLN A 149 -14.02 1.36 11.58
CA GLN A 149 -15.22 0.66 11.11
C GLN A 149 -14.93 -0.84 10.85
N GLN A 150 -13.76 -1.17 10.29
CA GLN A 150 -13.33 -2.57 10.12
C GLN A 150 -13.18 -3.29 11.47
N LEU A 151 -12.65 -2.62 12.50
CA LEU A 151 -12.55 -3.19 13.85
C LEU A 151 -13.93 -3.48 14.45
N GLU A 152 -14.85 -2.52 14.36
CA GLU A 152 -16.22 -2.68 14.88
C GLU A 152 -16.94 -3.84 14.19
N GLN A 153 -16.76 -4.02 12.88
CA GLN A 153 -17.31 -5.14 12.13
C GLN A 153 -16.72 -6.49 12.56
N GLN A 154 -15.40 -6.57 12.79
CA GLN A 154 -14.77 -7.81 13.27
C GLN A 154 -15.28 -8.22 14.66
N GLN A 155 -15.54 -7.27 15.56
CA GLN A 155 -16.09 -7.57 16.88
C GLN A 155 -17.53 -8.09 16.82
N GLN A 156 -18.35 -7.59 15.88
CA GLN A 156 -19.73 -8.06 15.71
C GLN A 156 -19.82 -9.46 15.10
N GLN A 157 -18.93 -9.81 14.16
CA GLN A 157 -18.94 -11.12 13.52
C GLN A 157 -18.64 -12.28 14.50
N GLN A 158 -17.91 -12.03 15.60
CA GLN A 158 -17.71 -13.05 16.63
C GLN A 158 -18.99 -13.39 17.41
N GLN A 159 -19.99 -12.50 17.44
CA GLN A 159 -21.23 -12.71 18.20
C GLN A 159 -22.38 -13.28 17.35
N GLN A 160 -22.39 -13.04 16.05
CA GLN A 160 -23.43 -13.53 15.14
C GLN A 160 -22.76 -14.30 14.00
N GLN A 161 -22.96 -15.63 13.93
CA GLN A 161 -22.45 -16.51 12.87
C GLN A 161 -23.03 -16.22 11.46
N GLN A 162 -23.42 -14.97 11.16
CA GLN A 162 -23.90 -14.58 9.84
C GLN A 162 -22.75 -14.02 9.01
N GLN A 163 -22.54 -14.64 7.84
CA GLN A 163 -21.72 -14.11 6.75
C GLN A 163 -22.41 -12.88 6.15
N GLN A 164 -22.23 -11.71 6.75
CA GLN A 164 -22.48 -10.47 6.01
C GLN A 164 -21.32 -10.23 5.05
N GLN A 165 -21.63 -9.97 3.78
CA GLN A 165 -20.67 -9.47 2.80
C GLN A 165 -19.97 -8.26 3.40
N GLN A 166 -18.65 -8.35 3.59
CA GLN A 166 -17.86 -7.20 4.00
C GLN A 166 -17.94 -6.18 2.87
N ASN A 167 -18.60 -5.05 3.12
CA ASN A 167 -18.50 -3.91 2.23
C ASN A 167 -17.06 -3.39 2.33
N GLU A 168 -16.23 -3.75 1.36
CA GLU A 168 -14.89 -3.21 1.26
C GLU A 168 -14.97 -1.70 1.02
N LEU A 169 -14.50 -0.95 2.01
CA LEU A 169 -14.38 0.49 1.91
C LEU A 169 -13.17 0.84 1.05
N PRO A 170 -13.26 1.90 0.22
CA PRO A 170 -12.16 2.27 -0.65
C PRO A 170 -10.94 2.72 0.15
N VAL A 171 -9.77 2.55 -0.45
CA VAL A 171 -8.52 3.15 0.05
C VAL A 171 -8.45 4.62 -0.38
N PHE A 172 -8.09 5.50 0.54
CA PHE A 172 -7.94 6.93 0.27
C PHE A 172 -6.48 7.30 0.06
N LEU A 173 -6.16 7.89 -1.10
CA LEU A 173 -4.81 8.31 -1.48
C LEU A 173 -4.76 9.83 -1.66
N PRO A 174 -3.96 10.57 -0.86
CA PRO A 174 -3.83 12.01 -1.02
C PRO A 174 -2.91 12.35 -2.20
N PHE A 175 -3.38 13.18 -3.12
CA PHE A 175 -2.61 13.69 -4.26
C PHE A 175 -2.45 15.20 -4.19
N VAL A 176 -1.24 15.66 -4.51
CA VAL A 176 -0.93 17.07 -4.73
C VAL A 176 -1.01 17.34 -6.23
N ASP A 177 -1.88 18.28 -6.64
CA ASP A 177 -2.06 18.63 -8.05
C ASP A 177 -1.03 19.67 -8.51
N CYS A 178 0.24 19.29 -8.47
CA CYS A 178 1.32 20.05 -9.09
C CYS A 178 2.43 19.13 -9.57
N GLN A 179 3.35 19.67 -10.38
CA GLN A 179 4.57 18.95 -10.73
C GLN A 179 5.44 18.76 -9.49
N PRO A 180 6.11 17.60 -9.30
CA PRO A 180 6.97 17.36 -8.13
C PRO A 180 8.04 18.46 -7.94
N GLY A 181 8.66 18.92 -9.04
CA GLY A 181 9.65 20.00 -9.01
C GLY A 181 9.09 21.39 -8.71
N ALA A 182 7.77 21.58 -8.78
CA ALA A 182 7.13 22.86 -8.48
C ALA A 182 6.88 23.06 -6.97
N LEU A 183 6.81 21.98 -6.20
CA LEU A 183 6.58 22.03 -4.75
C LEU A 183 7.68 22.81 -4.02
N GLY A 184 8.94 22.64 -4.44
CA GLY A 184 10.09 23.35 -3.85
C GLY A 184 10.05 24.88 -4.03
N ASN A 185 9.26 25.40 -4.98
CA ASN A 185 9.05 26.84 -5.13
C ASN A 185 8.01 27.38 -4.13
N LYS A 186 7.32 26.50 -3.40
CA LYS A 186 6.27 26.84 -2.43
C LYS A 186 6.82 26.70 -1.02
N LEU A 187 7.65 27.67 -0.63
CA LEU A 187 8.37 27.69 0.66
C LEU A 187 7.51 27.32 1.87
N GLN A 188 6.25 27.80 1.93
CA GLN A 188 5.35 27.48 3.05
C GLN A 188 4.95 26.00 3.08
N VAL A 189 4.68 25.39 1.92
CA VAL A 189 4.33 23.97 1.80
C VAL A 189 5.55 23.11 2.10
N ASP A 190 6.68 23.41 1.47
CA ASP A 190 7.95 22.70 1.69
C ASP A 190 8.39 22.72 3.16
N TRP A 191 8.33 23.91 3.79
CA TRP A 191 8.63 24.06 5.22
C TRP A 191 7.67 23.23 6.10
N TRP A 192 6.37 23.27 5.82
CA TRP A 192 5.37 22.55 6.61
C TRP A 192 5.56 21.03 6.47
N VAL A 193 5.67 20.52 5.24
CA VAL A 193 5.86 19.09 4.98
C VAL A 193 7.15 18.61 5.65
N SER A 194 8.25 19.33 5.46
CA SER A 194 9.55 18.96 6.05
C SER A 194 9.54 19.01 7.58
N SER A 195 8.87 20.00 8.17
CA SER A 195 8.85 20.20 9.64
C SER A 195 7.84 19.29 10.35
N CYS A 196 6.68 19.03 9.74
CA CYS A 196 5.58 18.30 10.37
C CYS A 196 5.57 16.81 10.00
N LEU A 197 6.00 16.45 8.80
CA LEU A 197 6.00 15.07 8.31
C LEU A 197 7.42 14.48 8.25
N GLY A 198 8.44 15.34 8.18
CA GLY A 198 9.83 14.93 8.00
C GLY A 198 10.21 14.77 6.53
N ALA A 199 11.50 14.98 6.22
CA ALA A 199 12.01 14.94 4.85
C ALA A 199 11.77 13.59 4.14
N ALA A 200 11.80 12.48 4.88
CA ALA A 200 11.51 11.16 4.33
C ALA A 200 10.07 11.06 3.82
N ALA A 201 9.09 11.56 4.58
CA ALA A 201 7.68 11.57 4.19
C ALA A 201 7.39 12.59 3.08
N ALA A 202 8.13 13.71 3.04
CA ALA A 202 8.05 14.68 1.94
C ALA A 202 8.30 14.03 0.58
N ALA A 203 9.28 13.11 0.52
CA ALA A 203 9.59 12.34 -0.67
C ALA A 203 8.53 11.27 -1.03
N GLN A 204 7.60 10.98 -0.11
CA GLN A 204 6.48 10.05 -0.30
C GLN A 204 5.17 10.78 -0.70
N LEU A 205 5.20 12.09 -0.94
CA LEU A 205 4.02 12.77 -1.49
C LEU A 205 3.69 12.20 -2.87
N LEU A 206 2.40 11.99 -3.11
CA LEU A 206 1.90 11.54 -4.41
C LEU A 206 1.48 12.77 -5.22
N PHE A 207 1.91 12.83 -6.48
CA PHE A 207 1.58 13.94 -7.37
C PHE A 207 0.60 13.48 -8.46
N LEU A 208 -0.49 14.20 -8.66
CA LEU A 208 -1.50 13.84 -9.66
C LEU A 208 -0.94 13.80 -11.11
N PRO A 209 -0.01 14.70 -11.50
CA PRO A 209 0.61 14.64 -12.83
C PRO A 209 1.61 13.50 -13.02
N ASP A 210 1.92 12.70 -12.00
CA ASP A 210 2.85 11.58 -12.14
C ASP A 210 2.32 10.50 -13.09
N LYS A 211 3.24 9.70 -13.63
CA LYS A 211 2.87 8.65 -14.60
C LYS A 211 1.97 7.57 -14.00
N LYS A 212 2.17 7.21 -12.72
CA LYS A 212 1.46 6.09 -12.08
C LYS A 212 -0.05 6.37 -11.95
N PRO A 213 -0.51 7.50 -11.40
CA PRO A 213 -1.95 7.81 -11.33
C PRO A 213 -2.57 7.95 -12.73
N GLN A 214 -1.86 8.59 -13.67
CA GLN A 214 -2.33 8.74 -15.05
C GLN A 214 -2.49 7.39 -15.76
N GLN A 215 -1.57 6.45 -15.53
CA GLN A 215 -1.66 5.09 -16.05
C GLN A 215 -2.89 4.35 -15.48
N LEU A 216 -3.13 4.45 -14.17
CA LEU A 216 -4.31 3.87 -13.52
C LEU A 216 -5.62 4.42 -14.08
N LEU A 217 -5.72 5.74 -14.25
CA LEU A 217 -6.91 6.39 -14.80
C LEU A 217 -7.16 5.95 -16.25
N LEU A 218 -6.11 5.89 -17.07
CA LEU A 218 -6.19 5.43 -18.46
C LEU A 218 -6.66 3.97 -18.54
N GLN A 219 -6.10 3.11 -17.69
CA GLN A 219 -6.42 1.69 -17.65
C GLN A 219 -7.85 1.45 -17.17
N GLN A 220 -8.30 2.18 -16.17
CA GLN A 220 -9.69 2.15 -15.72
C GLN A 220 -10.64 2.55 -16.87
N GLN A 221 -10.36 3.64 -17.58
CA GLN A 221 -11.18 4.08 -18.71
C GLN A 221 -11.29 2.98 -19.78
N GLN A 222 -10.19 2.31 -20.10
CA GLN A 222 -10.18 1.20 -21.05
C GLN A 222 -11.00 0.00 -20.55
N GLN A 223 -10.93 -0.32 -19.26
CA GLN A 223 -11.67 -1.43 -18.65
C GLN A 223 -13.17 -1.16 -18.57
N GLN A 224 -13.59 0.09 -18.31
CA GLN A 224 -14.99 0.50 -18.33
C GLN A 224 -15.62 0.31 -19.73
N GLN A 225 -14.88 0.61 -20.80
CA GLN A 225 -15.36 0.37 -22.17
C GLN A 225 -15.54 -1.11 -22.49
N LEU A 226 -14.75 -1.97 -21.85
CA LEU A 226 -14.83 -3.43 -22.00
C LEU A 226 -15.90 -4.08 -21.10
N GLY A 227 -16.60 -3.30 -20.26
CA GLY A 227 -17.59 -3.81 -19.31
C GLY A 227 -16.99 -4.72 -18.24
N LYS A 228 -15.68 -4.64 -17.98
CA LYS A 228 -15.02 -5.40 -16.92
C LYS A 228 -15.16 -4.63 -15.61
N GLY A 229 -15.81 -5.24 -14.62
CA GLY A 229 -16.02 -4.67 -13.28
C GLY A 229 -14.75 -4.71 -12.43
N LEU A 230 -13.78 -3.86 -12.78
CA LEU A 230 -12.51 -3.71 -12.05
C LEU A 230 -12.51 -2.43 -11.20
N THR A 231 -11.48 -2.30 -10.37
CA THR A 231 -11.21 -1.20 -9.42
C THR A 231 -11.83 0.14 -9.83
N SER A 232 -12.84 0.58 -9.07
CA SER A 232 -13.41 1.93 -9.25
C SER A 232 -12.48 2.96 -8.62
N ILE A 233 -12.12 3.98 -9.38
CA ILE A 233 -11.36 5.16 -8.92
C ILE A 233 -12.35 6.31 -8.81
N LYS A 234 -12.50 6.84 -7.61
CA LYS A 234 -13.37 7.99 -7.30
C LYS A 234 -12.50 9.18 -6.92
N PHE A 235 -13.01 10.39 -7.10
CA PHE A 235 -12.31 11.62 -6.70
C PHE A 235 -13.02 12.27 -5.51
N CYS A 236 -12.25 12.62 -4.49
CA CYS A 236 -12.67 13.45 -3.36
C CYS A 236 -11.98 14.80 -3.48
N LEU A 237 -12.73 15.82 -3.88
CA LEU A 237 -12.18 17.17 -4.03
C LEU A 237 -12.17 17.88 -2.68
N VAL A 238 -11.02 18.43 -2.30
CA VAL A 238 -10.86 19.27 -1.12
C VAL A 238 -10.33 20.63 -1.54
N ASP A 239 -10.76 21.68 -0.83
CA ASP A 239 -10.38 23.08 -1.15
C ASP A 239 -10.80 23.57 -2.55
N HIS A 240 -11.70 22.82 -3.21
CA HIS A 240 -12.38 23.19 -4.45
C HIS A 240 -13.58 22.27 -4.71
N ASN A 241 -14.49 22.68 -5.62
CA ASN A 241 -15.74 21.96 -5.88
C ASN A 241 -15.84 21.36 -7.30
N ASP A 242 -14.94 21.72 -8.22
CA ASP A 242 -14.98 21.30 -9.61
C ASP A 242 -13.59 20.85 -10.05
N LEU A 243 -13.48 19.76 -10.84
CA LEU A 243 -12.20 19.43 -11.48
C LEU A 243 -11.81 20.57 -12.44
N GLU A 244 -10.64 21.16 -12.22
CA GLU A 244 -10.16 22.29 -13.02
C GLU A 244 -9.91 21.85 -14.47
N GLY A 245 -10.91 22.04 -15.33
CA GLY A 245 -10.89 21.60 -16.72
C GLY A 245 -12.22 21.82 -17.45
N ASP A 246 -13.33 21.84 -16.71
CA ASP A 246 -14.67 22.03 -17.30
C ASP A 246 -15.02 23.49 -17.68
N LYS A 247 -14.11 24.45 -17.46
CA LYS A 247 -14.33 25.88 -17.74
C LYS A 247 -13.73 26.38 -19.05
N GLN A 248 -13.22 25.50 -19.92
CA GLN A 248 -12.69 25.87 -21.25
C GLN A 248 -13.58 25.47 -22.43
N GLN A 249 -14.90 25.34 -22.23
CA GLN A 249 -15.88 25.23 -23.33
C GLN A 249 -16.71 26.49 -23.50
#